data_AF-A0A7C3QU95-F1
#
_entry.id   AF-A0A7C3QU95-F1
#
_cell.length_a   1.000
_cell.length_b   1.000
_cell.length_c   1.000
_cell.angle_alpha   90.00
_cell.angle_beta   90.00
_cell.angle_gamma   90.00
#
_symmetry.space_group_name_H-M   'P 1'
#
loop_
_entity.id
_entity.type
_entity.pdbx_description
1 polymer ?
#
loop_
_entity_poly.entity_id
_entity_poly.type
_entity_poly.pdbx_seq_one_letter_code
_entity_poly.pdbx_strand_id
1 'polypeptide(L)'
;MKKTGLGRDPLKWIQPTTAEKKAIEKEIELKISPEKKDKKKEPLPKFKTFEVRLTSLLREDQLDFLEKLTREIQKNRAPEFRKERITKNTLIRVFIDAFMDTEIDTANIPDEETLLQRVKERIK
;
A
#
# COMPACT_ATOMS: atom_id res chain seq x y z
N MET A 1 4.51 -1.39 -66.90
CA MET A 1 3.27 -1.85 -66.23
C MET A 1 3.61 -2.34 -64.83
N LYS A 2 3.22 -1.62 -63.76
CA LYS A 2 3.43 -2.06 -62.38
C LYS A 2 2.13 -2.72 -61.87
N LYS A 3 2.18 -4.01 -61.56
CA LYS A 3 1.06 -4.75 -60.96
C LYS A 3 0.94 -4.36 -59.48
N THR A 4 -0.04 -3.52 -59.14
CA THR A 4 -0.39 -3.21 -57.75
C THR A 4 -1.19 -4.38 -57.17
N GLY A 5 -0.47 -5.32 -56.55
CA GLY A 5 -1.02 -6.53 -55.94
C GLY A 5 -1.67 -6.31 -54.57
N LEU A 6 -2.37 -5.20 -54.36
CA LEU A 6 -3.13 -4.98 -53.13
C LEU A 6 -4.53 -4.52 -53.50
N GLY A 7 -5.47 -5.48 -53.46
CA GLY A 7 -6.89 -5.20 -53.57
C GLY A 7 -7.35 -4.24 -52.47
N ARG A 8 -8.38 -3.44 -52.81
CA ARG A 8 -9.20 -2.52 -51.99
C ARG A 8 -8.71 -2.27 -50.56
N ASP A 9 -8.36 -1.00 -50.30
CA ASP A 9 -8.06 -0.37 -49.01
C ASP A 9 -8.16 -1.28 -47.77
N PRO A 10 -7.03 -1.74 -47.20
CA PRO A 10 -7.00 -2.66 -46.06
C PRO A 10 -7.49 -2.03 -44.74
N LEU A 11 -7.90 -0.76 -44.73
CA LEU A 11 -8.39 -0.05 -43.55
C LEU A 11 -9.91 0.06 -43.47
N LYS A 12 -10.68 -0.48 -44.44
CA LYS A 12 -12.16 -0.37 -44.44
C LYS A 12 -12.86 -1.09 -43.28
N TRP A 13 -12.21 -2.04 -42.62
CA TRP A 13 -12.76 -2.78 -41.49
C TRP A 13 -12.62 -2.03 -40.14
N ILE A 14 -11.87 -0.93 -40.11
CA ILE A 14 -11.63 -0.15 -38.89
C ILE A 14 -12.70 0.93 -38.81
N GLN A 15 -13.67 0.77 -37.91
CA GLN A 15 -14.63 1.84 -37.61
C GLN A 15 -14.01 2.87 -36.65
N PRO A 16 -14.22 4.17 -36.87
CA PRO A 16 -13.68 5.22 -36.01
C PRO A 16 -14.39 5.25 -34.65
N THR A 17 -13.76 4.68 -33.62
CA THR A 17 -14.23 4.62 -32.21
C THR A 17 -14.43 5.97 -31.50
N THR A 18 -14.12 7.09 -32.14
CA THR A 18 -14.00 8.40 -31.48
C THR A 18 -15.33 9.14 -31.33
N ALA A 19 -16.33 8.87 -32.18
CA ALA A 19 -17.63 9.53 -32.13
C ALA A 19 -18.60 8.84 -31.14
N GLU A 20 -18.60 7.50 -31.12
CA GLU A 20 -19.53 6.73 -30.28
C GLU A 20 -19.16 6.78 -28.78
N LYS A 21 -17.86 6.78 -28.44
CA LYS A 21 -17.42 6.86 -27.03
C LYS A 21 -17.89 8.14 -26.31
N LYS A 22 -17.84 9.29 -26.99
CA LYS A 22 -18.27 10.57 -26.41
C LYS A 22 -19.78 10.66 -26.19
N ALA A 23 -20.58 10.00 -27.02
CA ALA A 23 -22.03 9.97 -26.86
C ALA A 23 -22.45 9.05 -25.69
N ILE A 24 -21.79 7.88 -25.59
CA ILE A 24 -22.02 6.90 -24.53
C ILE A 24 -21.58 7.45 -23.16
N GLU A 25 -20.45 8.14 -23.07
CA GLU A 25 -19.97 8.78 -21.83
C GLU A 25 -20.96 9.84 -21.30
N LYS A 26 -21.51 10.68 -22.20
CA LYS A 26 -22.50 11.71 -21.83
C LYS A 26 -23.83 11.12 -21.35
N GLU A 27 -24.31 10.04 -21.97
CA GLU A 27 -25.55 9.38 -21.52
C GLU A 27 -25.38 8.64 -20.19
N ILE A 28 -24.18 8.09 -19.92
CA ILE A 28 -23.86 7.45 -18.65
C ILE A 28 -23.76 8.49 -17.52
N GLU A 29 -23.11 9.65 -17.74
CA GLU A 29 -23.03 10.73 -16.75
C GLU A 29 -24.40 11.31 -16.36
N LEU A 30 -25.31 11.44 -17.33
CA LEU A 30 -26.67 11.96 -17.09
C LEU A 30 -27.56 10.99 -16.30
N LYS A 31 -27.38 9.67 -16.44
CA LYS A 31 -28.14 8.67 -15.68
C LYS A 31 -27.66 8.44 -14.24
N ILE A 32 -26.46 8.90 -13.88
CA ILE A 32 -25.87 8.68 -12.54
C ILE A 32 -26.29 9.75 -11.51
N SER A 33 -26.98 10.80 -11.93
CA SER A 33 -27.38 11.93 -11.09
C SER A 33 -28.88 11.87 -10.77
N PRO A 34 -29.37 10.98 -9.85
CA PRO A 34 -29.60 11.42 -8.48
C PRO A 34 -29.57 10.31 -7.37
N GLU A 35 -29.14 9.07 -7.65
CA GLU A 35 -29.30 7.95 -6.70
C GLU A 35 -28.13 7.74 -5.72
N LYS A 36 -27.05 8.54 -5.78
CA LYS A 36 -25.89 8.40 -4.88
C LYS A 36 -26.03 9.17 -3.55
N LYS A 37 -27.20 9.17 -2.91
CA LYS A 37 -27.37 9.84 -1.60
C LYS A 37 -27.16 8.97 -0.36
N ASP A 38 -27.02 7.65 -0.48
CA ASP A 38 -26.82 6.78 0.70
C ASP A 38 -25.67 5.77 0.55
N LYS A 39 -24.50 6.21 0.08
CA LYS A 39 -23.28 5.46 0.38
C LYS A 39 -22.89 5.75 1.84
N LYS A 40 -23.30 4.84 2.74
CA LYS A 40 -22.71 4.67 4.07
C LYS A 40 -21.22 4.96 3.96
N LYS A 41 -20.71 5.94 4.70
CA LYS A 41 -19.30 6.30 4.73
C LYS A 41 -18.51 5.05 5.08
N GLU A 42 -17.94 4.38 4.08
CA GLU A 42 -16.98 3.31 4.33
C GLU A 42 -15.86 3.91 5.20
N PRO A 43 -15.44 3.25 6.28
CA PRO A 43 -14.37 3.76 7.12
C PRO A 43 -13.16 4.00 6.23
N LEU A 44 -12.63 5.23 6.27
CA LEU A 44 -11.45 5.60 5.51
C LEU A 44 -10.35 4.56 5.76
N PRO A 45 -9.62 4.12 4.73
CA PRO A 45 -8.51 3.20 4.92
C PRO A 45 -7.52 3.74 5.95
N LYS A 46 -7.09 2.91 6.90
CA LYS A 46 -6.21 3.25 8.02
C LYS A 46 -4.98 4.08 7.60
N PHE A 47 -4.45 3.87 6.39
CA PHE A 47 -3.30 4.60 5.90
C PHE A 47 -3.54 6.09 5.59
N LYS A 48 -4.80 6.52 5.40
CA LYS A 48 -5.15 7.92 5.14
C LYS A 48 -5.19 8.78 6.41
N THR A 49 -5.20 8.16 7.59
CA THR A 49 -5.19 8.89 8.87
C THR A 49 -3.78 9.14 9.41
N PHE A 50 -2.73 8.65 8.75
CA PHE A 50 -1.35 8.93 9.15
C PHE A 50 -0.83 10.16 8.43
N GLU A 51 -0.84 11.30 9.12
CA GLU A 51 -0.34 12.56 8.57
C GLU A 51 1.18 12.71 8.75
N VAL A 52 1.75 12.08 9.79
CA VAL A 52 3.18 12.20 10.13
C VAL A 52 4.01 11.16 9.37
N ARG A 53 5.04 11.65 8.65
CA ARG A 53 6.04 10.80 7.98
C ARG A 53 7.33 10.78 8.79
N LEU A 54 7.78 9.58 9.15
CA LEU A 54 9.10 9.36 9.73
C LEU A 54 10.02 8.76 8.67
N THR A 55 11.15 9.41 8.40
CA THR A 55 12.23 8.88 7.55
C THR A 55 13.44 8.62 8.43
N SER A 56 13.85 7.35 8.56
CA SER A 56 15.02 6.93 9.33
C SER A 56 15.98 6.17 8.43
N LEU A 57 17.27 6.35 8.66
CA LEU A 57 18.29 5.46 8.11
C LEU A 57 18.30 4.18 8.96
N LEU A 58 18.38 3.03 8.28
CA LEU A 58 18.46 1.72 8.91
C LEU A 58 19.72 1.03 8.41
N ARG A 59 20.28 0.16 9.25
CA ARG A 59 21.37 -0.72 8.85
C ARG A 59 20.84 -1.82 7.92
N GLU A 60 21.74 -2.39 7.12
CA GLU A 60 21.38 -3.46 6.17
C GLU A 60 20.84 -4.71 6.87
N ASP A 61 21.46 -5.09 8.00
CA ASP A 61 21.03 -6.23 8.83
C ASP A 61 19.60 -6.04 9.38
N GLN A 62 19.26 -4.82 9.80
CA GLN A 62 17.92 -4.46 10.28
C GLN A 62 16.89 -4.53 9.14
N LEU A 63 17.25 -4.09 7.94
CA LEU A 63 16.36 -4.15 6.77
C LEU A 63 16.09 -5.59 6.35
N ASP A 64 17.13 -6.43 6.35
CA ASP A 64 17.06 -7.85 6.06
C ASP A 64 16.21 -8.60 7.10
N PHE A 65 16.35 -8.26 8.38
CA PHE A 65 15.52 -8.80 9.44
C PHE A 65 14.04 -8.49 9.19
N LEU A 66 13.71 -7.22 8.93
CA LEU A 66 12.34 -6.81 8.63
C LEU A 66 11.81 -7.51 7.37
N GLU A 67 12.64 -7.72 6.35
CA GLU A 67 12.26 -8.46 5.16
C GLU A 67 11.91 -9.92 5.45
N LYS A 68 12.81 -10.64 6.11
CA LYS A 68 12.62 -12.05 6.47
C LYS A 68 11.36 -12.21 7.29
N LEU A 69 11.18 -11.37 8.31
CA LEU A 69 9.99 -11.39 9.16
C LEU A 69 8.71 -11.13 8.36
N THR A 70 8.68 -10.14 7.46
CA THR A 70 7.50 -9.92 6.61
C THR A 70 7.19 -11.12 5.72
N ARG A 71 8.21 -11.78 5.15
CA ARG A 71 8.04 -12.96 4.29
C ARG A 71 7.53 -14.15 5.08
N GLU A 72 8.07 -14.41 6.27
CA GLU A 72 7.63 -15.48 7.15
C GLU A 72 6.18 -15.30 7.60
N ILE A 73 5.82 -14.09 8.05
CA ILE A 73 4.44 -13.77 8.43
C ILE A 73 3.49 -13.99 7.25
N GLN A 74 3.86 -13.56 6.04
CA GLN A 74 3.03 -13.75 4.85
C GLN A 74 2.91 -15.23 4.45
N LYS A 75 4.00 -16.01 4.56
CA LYS A 75 4.04 -17.44 4.28
C LYS A 75 3.14 -18.24 5.23
N ASN A 76 3.15 -17.90 6.51
CA ASN A 76 2.39 -18.61 7.55
C ASN A 76 0.90 -18.19 7.60
N ARG A 77 0.46 -17.27 6.74
CA ARG A 77 -0.87 -16.68 6.81
C ARG A 77 -1.91 -17.48 6.03
N ALA A 78 -2.84 -18.09 6.77
CA ALA A 78 -4.01 -18.72 6.18
C ALA A 78 -4.92 -17.68 5.48
N PRO A 79 -5.72 -18.09 4.48
CA PRO A 79 -6.54 -17.18 3.68
C PRO A 79 -7.48 -16.28 4.50
N GLU A 80 -8.05 -16.81 5.57
CA GLU A 80 -9.00 -16.13 6.47
C GLU A 80 -8.40 -14.92 7.18
N PHE A 81 -7.08 -14.95 7.44
CA PHE A 81 -6.40 -13.88 8.16
C PHE A 81 -5.92 -12.76 7.24
N ARG A 82 -6.12 -12.82 5.92
CA ARG A 82 -5.60 -11.87 4.92
C ARG A 82 -6.39 -10.55 4.82
N LYS A 83 -6.74 -9.95 5.95
CA LYS A 83 -7.49 -8.68 6.02
C LYS A 83 -6.67 -7.46 5.59
N GLU A 84 -5.45 -7.32 6.10
CA GLU A 84 -4.54 -6.19 5.81
C GLU A 84 -3.15 -6.69 5.41
N ARG A 85 -2.50 -6.06 4.44
CA ARG A 85 -1.10 -6.39 4.10
C ARG A 85 -0.15 -5.96 5.23
N ILE A 86 0.61 -6.91 5.76
CA ILE A 86 1.66 -6.62 6.76
C ILE A 86 2.92 -6.21 5.99
N THR A 87 3.36 -4.97 6.22
CA THR A 87 4.55 -4.36 5.60
C THR A 87 5.62 -4.05 6.66
N LYS A 88 6.82 -3.66 6.23
CA LYS A 88 7.89 -3.21 7.15
C LYS A 88 7.39 -2.07 8.05
N ASN A 89 6.65 -1.12 7.50
CA ASN A 89 6.04 -0.02 8.26
C ASN A 89 4.97 -0.48 9.25
N THR A 90 4.28 -1.59 8.96
CA THR A 90 3.35 -2.19 9.94
C THR A 90 4.11 -2.78 11.11
N LEU A 91 5.22 -3.50 10.85
CA LEU A 91 6.05 -4.07 11.91
C LEU A 91 6.69 -3.00 12.79
N ILE A 92 7.26 -1.95 12.19
CA ILE A 92 7.87 -0.84 12.94
C ILE A 92 6.84 -0.21 13.89
N ARG A 93 5.61 0.03 13.43
CA ARG A 93 4.54 0.57 14.28
C ARG A 93 4.17 -0.38 15.41
N VAL A 94 3.98 -1.68 15.12
CA VAL A 94 3.66 -2.68 16.15
C VAL A 94 4.77 -2.80 17.18
N PHE A 95 6.03 -2.73 16.77
CA PHE A 95 7.15 -2.74 17.70
C PHE A 95 7.14 -1.49 18.58
N ILE A 96 6.95 -0.29 18.01
CA ILE A 96 6.83 0.95 18.79
C ILE A 96 5.65 0.86 19.76
N ASP A 97 4.49 0.39 19.32
CA ASP A 97 3.31 0.21 20.17
C ASP A 97 3.64 -0.74 21.34
N ALA A 98 4.35 -1.84 21.09
CA ALA A 98 4.78 -2.78 22.14
C ALA A 98 5.81 -2.19 23.12
N PHE A 99 6.58 -1.18 22.71
CA PHE A 99 7.56 -0.49 23.56
C PHE A 99 7.01 0.76 24.24
N MET A 100 5.88 1.30 23.76
CA MET A 100 5.30 2.53 24.29
C MET A 100 4.83 2.35 25.74
N ASP A 101 4.40 1.15 26.11
CA ASP A 101 3.96 0.81 27.46
C ASP A 101 5.14 0.40 28.39
N THR A 102 6.37 0.33 27.87
CA THR A 102 7.53 -0.13 28.62
C THR A 102 8.25 1.04 29.31
N GLU A 103 8.31 1.00 30.63
CA GLU A 103 9.08 1.98 31.42
C GLU A 103 10.60 1.73 31.27
N ILE A 104 11.24 2.50 30.41
CA ILE A 104 12.69 2.49 30.19
C ILE A 104 13.31 3.65 30.98
N ASP A 105 14.38 3.37 31.73
CA ASP A 105 15.16 4.42 32.38
C ASP A 105 15.91 5.25 31.33
N THR A 106 15.48 6.49 31.15
CA THR A 106 16.04 7.45 30.20
C THR A 106 17.21 8.25 30.78
N ALA A 107 17.59 8.05 32.04
CA ALA A 107 18.64 8.85 32.67
C ALA A 107 20.03 8.47 32.15
N ASN A 108 20.79 9.46 31.66
CA ASN A 108 22.20 9.35 31.29
C ASN A 108 22.51 8.16 30.36
N ILE A 109 21.88 8.10 29.19
CA ILE A 109 22.20 7.11 28.15
C ILE A 109 23.36 7.65 27.30
N PRO A 110 24.54 6.99 27.33
CA PRO A 110 25.70 7.45 26.56
C PRO A 110 25.64 7.04 25.09
N ASP A 111 25.27 5.78 24.80
CA ASP A 111 25.41 5.16 23.48
C ASP A 111 24.21 4.25 23.12
N GLU A 112 24.07 3.92 21.83
CA GLU A 112 23.05 3.00 21.31
C GLU A 112 23.12 1.62 21.98
N GLU A 113 24.32 1.11 22.24
CA GLU A 113 24.52 -0.19 22.89
C GLU A 113 23.95 -0.23 24.31
N THR A 114 24.15 0.86 25.08
CA THR A 114 23.63 0.97 26.44
C THR A 114 22.11 1.05 26.44
N LEU A 115 21.53 1.80 25.50
CA LEU A 115 20.08 1.86 25.33
C LEU A 115 19.51 0.47 24.98
N LEU A 116 20.12 -0.23 24.04
CA LEU A 116 19.69 -1.57 23.64
C LEU A 116 19.73 -2.55 24.81
N GLN A 117 20.77 -2.47 25.65
CA GLN A 117 20.89 -3.30 26.84
C GLN A 117 19.75 -3.05 27.83
N ARG A 118 19.46 -1.78 28.15
CA ARG A 118 18.34 -1.41 29.05
C ARG A 118 16.98 -1.83 28.49
N VAL A 119 16.77 -1.69 27.18
CA VAL A 119 15.54 -2.15 26.52
C VAL A 119 15.40 -3.67 26.63
N LYS A 120 16.47 -4.43 26.39
CA LYS A 120 16.46 -5.90 26.51
C LYS A 120 16.16 -6.39 27.92
N GLU A 121 16.65 -5.69 28.94
CA GLU A 121 16.37 -6.03 30.35
C GLU A 121 14.88 -5.96 30.69
N ARG A 122 14.11 -5.13 29.98
CA ARG A 122 12.66 -4.96 30.19
C ARG A 122 11.78 -5.90 29.37
N ILE A 123 12.33 -6.58 28.36
CA ILE A 123 11.59 -7.54 27.51
C ILE A 123 11.64 -8.98 28.08
N LYS A 124 12.62 -9.27 28.96
CA LYS A 124 12.76 -10.58 29.63
C LYS A 124 11.69 -10.79 30.69
#